data_AF-W0TDK2-F1
#
_entry.id   AF-W0TDK2-F1
#
_cell.length_a   1.000
_cell.length_b   1.000
_cell.length_c   1.000
_cell.angle_alpha   90.00
_cell.angle_beta   90.00
_cell.angle_gamma   90.00
#
_symmetry.space_group_name_H-M   'P 1'
#
loop_
_entity.id
_entity.type
_entity.pdbx_description
1 polymer ?
#
loop_
_entity_poly.entity_id
_entity_poly.type
_entity_poly.pdbx_seq_one_letter_code
_entity_poly.pdbx_strand_id
1 'polypeptide(L)'
;MSEAIVRAAAEVLLKRHSSGSGITDFESDATGTCDSGNDYDGNDGKRILSIFIIMISSGFGSYFPILSSRYSFIRLPDWCFFLAKFFGSGVIVATGFIHLLEPASDSLGDPCLGGTFAEYPWAFGICLMSLFALFFTECITRYYTNKSYGFENHVHSHFPGSREEDEEEECDNTDKYKEMLDEENIGMETSQENIPLEDRNPSMPGKNHYSHDKTHQDPSIVGTPAQETAKESYRNQLVSVFILEFGIIFHSVFIGLSLAVTANNEFNTLFIVLVFHQMFEGLGLGARIAEVKWNESKKFTPWVLAGAFMLTTPIAIAIGIGVRHSYAPGSRTALIANGCFDAISAGVLIYTGLVELMAHEFLYSDNFKGEEGLKKMLFAFFTMCWGAGIMALLGKWA
;
A
#
# COMPACT_ATOMS: atom_id res chain seq x y z
N MET A 1 3.45 -31.40 -32.83
CA MET A 1 2.81 -30.39 -31.95
C MET A 1 3.80 -29.32 -31.50
N SER A 2 5.04 -29.67 -31.12
CA SER A 2 6.09 -28.70 -30.75
C SER A 2 6.54 -27.76 -31.88
N GLU A 3 6.80 -28.28 -33.09
CA GLU A 3 7.28 -27.42 -34.21
C GLU A 3 6.26 -26.38 -34.69
N ALA A 4 4.96 -26.68 -34.63
CA ALA A 4 3.92 -25.74 -35.06
C ALA A 4 3.83 -24.52 -34.13
N ILE A 5 4.07 -24.73 -32.83
CA ILE A 5 4.06 -23.67 -31.82
C ILE A 5 5.33 -22.80 -31.95
N VAL A 6 6.48 -23.43 -32.21
CA VAL A 6 7.74 -22.70 -32.43
C VAL A 6 7.68 -21.88 -33.74
N ARG A 7 7.08 -22.41 -34.80
CA ARG A 7 6.87 -21.66 -36.06
C ARG A 7 5.87 -20.52 -35.90
N ALA A 8 4.77 -20.74 -35.17
CA ALA A 8 3.81 -19.67 -34.87
C ALA A 8 4.44 -18.56 -34.00
N ALA A 9 5.28 -18.92 -33.03
CA ALA A 9 6.01 -17.95 -32.21
C ALA A 9 7.05 -17.17 -33.04
N ALA A 10 7.76 -17.84 -33.94
CA ALA A 10 8.71 -17.21 -34.85
C ALA A 10 8.02 -16.27 -35.87
N GLU A 11 6.86 -16.66 -36.40
CA GLU A 11 6.05 -15.81 -37.29
C GLU A 11 5.52 -14.57 -36.58
N VAL A 12 5.09 -14.68 -35.32
CA VAL A 12 4.65 -13.51 -34.52
C VAL A 12 5.82 -12.56 -34.23
N LEU A 13 7.01 -13.08 -33.95
CA LEU A 13 8.21 -12.27 -33.73
C LEU A 13 8.72 -11.61 -35.01
N LEU A 14 8.68 -12.31 -36.15
CA LEU A 14 9.05 -11.75 -37.45
C LEU A 14 8.02 -10.74 -37.95
N LYS A 15 6.73 -10.91 -37.66
CA LYS A 15 5.69 -9.91 -37.99
C LYS A 15 5.85 -8.62 -37.18
N ARG A 16 6.34 -8.71 -35.94
CA ARG A 16 6.73 -7.53 -35.15
C ARG A 16 7.95 -6.81 -35.72
N HIS A 17 8.90 -7.53 -36.31
CA HIS A 17 10.11 -6.95 -36.91
C HIS A 17 9.88 -6.45 -38.36
N SER A 18 8.91 -7.02 -39.08
CA SER A 18 8.56 -6.66 -40.46
C SER A 18 7.57 -5.48 -40.55
N SER A 19 6.77 -5.20 -39.51
CA SER A 19 5.98 -3.97 -39.46
C SER A 19 6.83 -2.69 -39.32
N GLY A 20 8.17 -2.83 -39.24
CA GLY A 20 9.14 -1.72 -39.29
C GLY A 20 9.76 -1.45 -40.66
N SER A 21 9.34 -2.13 -41.75
CA SER A 21 9.90 -1.88 -43.09
C SER A 21 8.83 -2.06 -44.17
N GLY A 22 8.11 -0.97 -44.44
CA GLY A 22 7.09 -0.87 -45.48
C GLY A 22 6.95 0.58 -45.92
N ILE A 23 8.01 1.14 -46.49
CA ILE A 23 8.00 2.44 -47.17
C ILE A 23 7.49 2.22 -48.59
N THR A 24 6.29 2.73 -48.90
CA THR A 24 6.00 3.41 -50.18
C THR A 24 4.87 4.41 -49.96
N ASP A 25 5.23 5.68 -50.12
CA ASP A 25 4.41 6.81 -50.56
C ASP A 25 3.35 7.38 -49.59
N PHE A 26 3.84 8.04 -48.54
CA PHE A 26 3.29 9.34 -48.10
C PHE A 26 4.46 10.23 -47.66
N GLU A 27 4.73 11.25 -48.47
CA GLU A 27 5.78 12.24 -48.25
C GLU A 27 5.28 13.32 -47.26
N SER A 28 6.19 13.74 -46.37
CA SER A 28 6.10 14.78 -45.32
C SER A 28 5.32 14.46 -44.03
N ASP A 29 6.02 13.95 -42.99
CA ASP A 29 6.24 14.68 -41.72
C ASP A 29 7.14 13.89 -40.72
N ALA A 30 8.31 13.43 -41.17
CA ALA A 30 9.29 12.75 -40.31
C ALA A 30 10.22 13.73 -39.57
N THR A 31 9.66 14.87 -39.16
CA THR A 31 10.18 15.75 -38.11
C THR A 31 9.00 16.12 -37.21
N GLY A 32 8.32 15.09 -36.69
CA GLY A 32 7.02 15.19 -36.03
C GLY A 32 7.02 16.16 -34.86
N THR A 33 6.45 17.35 -35.08
CA THR A 33 6.14 18.29 -34.01
C THR A 33 4.94 17.81 -33.22
N CYS A 34 4.98 17.89 -31.89
CA CYS A 34 3.87 17.41 -31.06
C CYS A 34 2.64 18.25 -31.31
N ASP A 35 1.49 17.59 -31.25
CA ASP A 35 0.24 18.28 -31.37
C ASP A 35 0.15 19.37 -30.30
N SER A 36 -0.12 20.58 -30.79
CA SER A 36 -0.26 21.79 -29.98
C SER A 36 -1.71 22.26 -29.96
N GLY A 37 -2.62 21.51 -30.61
CA GLY A 37 -4.05 21.76 -30.64
C GLY A 37 -4.78 21.35 -29.36
N ASN A 38 -6.00 21.85 -29.22
CA ASN A 38 -6.95 21.36 -28.24
C ASN A 38 -8.30 21.10 -28.93
N ASP A 39 -8.99 20.04 -28.52
CA ASP A 39 -10.30 19.63 -29.08
C ASP A 39 -11.46 20.42 -28.43
N TYR A 40 -11.28 21.72 -28.24
CA TYR A 40 -12.31 22.58 -27.66
C TYR A 40 -13.44 22.83 -28.66
N ASP A 41 -14.65 22.46 -28.27
CA ASP A 41 -15.84 22.44 -29.10
C ASP A 41 -16.95 23.41 -28.64
N GLY A 42 -16.73 24.13 -27.53
CA GLY A 42 -17.69 25.09 -26.98
C GLY A 42 -18.74 24.53 -26.01
N ASN A 43 -18.82 23.21 -25.79
CA ASN A 43 -19.87 22.60 -24.96
C ASN A 43 -19.36 22.06 -23.62
N ASP A 44 -19.31 22.93 -22.61
CA ASP A 44 -18.83 22.55 -21.26
C ASP A 44 -19.93 21.99 -20.34
N GLY A 45 -21.20 22.04 -20.76
CA GLY A 45 -22.34 21.67 -19.90
C GLY A 45 -22.31 20.23 -19.40
N LYS A 46 -21.90 19.27 -20.25
CA LYS A 46 -21.77 17.87 -19.85
C LYS A 46 -20.63 17.62 -18.87
N ARG A 47 -19.54 18.38 -18.97
CA ARG A 47 -18.37 18.31 -18.09
C ARG A 47 -18.68 18.90 -16.72
N ILE A 48 -19.48 19.96 -16.67
CA ILE A 48 -19.98 20.50 -15.40
C ILE A 48 -20.89 19.48 -14.70
N LEU A 49 -21.74 18.78 -15.45
CA LEU A 49 -22.59 17.73 -14.89
C LEU A 49 -21.76 16.56 -14.31
N SER A 50 -20.65 16.18 -14.96
CA SER A 50 -19.81 15.07 -14.49
C SER A 50 -19.18 15.32 -13.12
N ILE A 51 -18.86 16.58 -12.77
CA ILE A 51 -18.36 16.97 -11.45
C ILE A 51 -19.27 16.44 -10.34
N PHE A 52 -20.58 16.69 -10.45
CA PHE A 52 -21.54 16.30 -9.42
C PHE A 52 -21.77 14.79 -9.37
N ILE A 53 -21.87 14.14 -10.54
CA ILE A 53 -22.13 12.69 -10.60
C ILE A 53 -20.92 11.91 -10.08
N ILE A 54 -19.70 12.30 -10.46
CA ILE A 54 -18.47 11.67 -9.97
C ILE A 54 -18.32 11.91 -8.47
N MET A 55 -18.59 13.12 -7.97
CA MET A 55 -18.55 13.41 -6.53
C MET A 55 -19.51 12.53 -5.72
N ILE A 56 -20.75 12.33 -6.21
CA ILE A 56 -21.73 11.47 -5.54
C ILE A 56 -21.27 10.01 -5.58
N SER A 57 -20.80 9.54 -6.74
CA SER A 57 -20.35 8.16 -6.95
C SER A 57 -19.12 7.82 -6.10
N SER A 58 -18.12 8.69 -6.10
CA SER A 58 -16.88 8.55 -5.32
C SER A 58 -17.15 8.66 -3.83
N GLY A 59 -18.01 9.59 -3.41
CA GLY A 59 -18.45 9.75 -2.04
C GLY A 59 -19.21 8.51 -1.54
N PHE A 60 -20.09 7.94 -2.36
CA PHE A 60 -20.73 6.66 -2.03
C PHE A 60 -19.69 5.56 -1.86
N GLY A 61 -18.76 5.40 -2.80
CA GLY A 61 -17.70 4.39 -2.74
C GLY A 61 -16.81 4.51 -1.49
N SER A 62 -16.31 5.71 -1.17
CA SER A 62 -15.34 5.91 -0.09
C SER A 62 -15.97 5.95 1.30
N TYR A 63 -17.12 6.60 1.45
CA TYR A 63 -17.76 6.75 2.76
C TYR A 63 -18.54 5.50 3.18
N PHE A 64 -19.15 4.76 2.25
CA PHE A 64 -20.00 3.61 2.59
C PHE A 64 -19.31 2.56 3.48
N PRO A 65 -18.09 2.08 3.18
CA PRO A 65 -17.40 1.12 4.05
C PRO A 65 -17.11 1.69 5.44
N ILE A 66 -16.76 2.99 5.54
CA ILE A 66 -16.46 3.68 6.80
C ILE A 66 -17.72 3.84 7.66
N LEU A 67 -18.85 4.21 7.06
CA LEU A 67 -20.13 4.29 7.76
C LEU A 67 -20.53 2.92 8.29
N SER A 68 -20.41 1.90 7.44
CA SER A 68 -20.84 0.53 7.77
C SER A 68 -20.06 -0.10 8.92
N SER A 69 -18.79 0.28 9.11
CA SER A 69 -17.96 -0.24 10.19
C SER A 69 -18.18 0.48 11.54
N ARG A 70 -18.67 1.72 11.52
CA ARG A 70 -18.79 2.55 12.73
C ARG A 70 -20.20 2.65 13.32
N TYR A 71 -21.24 2.72 12.49
CA TYR A 71 -22.60 2.95 12.95
C TYR A 71 -23.38 1.65 13.00
N SER A 72 -23.87 1.27 14.19
CA SER A 72 -24.63 0.03 14.41
C SER A 72 -25.92 -0.04 13.58
N PHE A 73 -26.53 1.10 13.23
CA PHE A 73 -27.73 1.17 12.40
C PHE A 73 -27.47 0.79 10.92
N ILE A 74 -26.24 0.95 10.43
CA ILE A 74 -25.82 0.64 9.05
C ILE A 74 -24.86 -0.57 9.06
N ARG A 75 -24.78 -1.31 10.17
CA ARG A 75 -23.84 -2.41 10.31
C ARG A 75 -24.20 -3.52 9.33
N LEU A 76 -23.40 -3.63 8.28
CA LEU A 76 -23.56 -4.65 7.27
C LEU A 76 -23.17 -6.02 7.83
N PRO A 77 -23.71 -7.12 7.26
CA PRO A 77 -23.21 -8.46 7.52
C PRO A 77 -21.70 -8.53 7.24
N ASP A 78 -20.97 -9.33 8.04
CA ASP A 78 -19.52 -9.49 7.89
C ASP A 78 -19.11 -9.94 6.48
N TRP A 79 -19.98 -10.67 5.76
CA TRP A 79 -19.77 -11.05 4.36
C TRP A 79 -19.70 -9.85 3.40
N CYS A 80 -20.49 -8.78 3.62
CA CYS A 80 -20.46 -7.61 2.76
C CYS A 80 -19.14 -6.84 2.92
N PHE A 81 -18.66 -6.71 4.16
CA PHE A 81 -17.38 -6.08 4.45
C PHE A 81 -16.24 -6.91 3.86
N PHE A 82 -16.29 -8.24 4.02
CA PHE A 82 -15.36 -9.17 3.39
C PHE A 82 -15.34 -8.99 1.86
N LEU A 83 -16.50 -8.93 1.22
CA LEU A 83 -16.62 -8.75 -0.23
C LEU A 83 -15.98 -7.42 -0.65
N ALA A 84 -16.32 -6.31 -0.01
CA ALA A 84 -15.79 -4.99 -0.32
C ALA A 84 -14.27 -4.91 -0.16
N LYS A 85 -13.73 -5.55 0.89
CA LYS A 85 -12.29 -5.68 1.16
C LYS A 85 -11.57 -6.35 0.00
N PHE A 86 -11.92 -7.58 -0.34
CA PHE A 86 -11.18 -8.36 -1.35
C PHE A 86 -11.43 -7.86 -2.77
N PHE A 87 -12.67 -7.44 -3.06
CA PHE A 87 -13.01 -6.79 -4.32
C PHE A 87 -12.16 -5.53 -4.51
N GLY A 88 -12.09 -4.68 -3.48
CA GLY A 88 -11.29 -3.46 -3.46
C GLY A 88 -9.80 -3.71 -3.65
N SER A 89 -9.22 -4.70 -2.99
CA SER A 89 -7.82 -5.11 -3.20
C SER A 89 -7.56 -5.47 -4.68
N GLY A 90 -8.49 -6.18 -5.32
CA GLY A 90 -8.40 -6.51 -6.75
C GLY A 90 -8.49 -5.28 -7.65
N VAL A 91 -9.40 -4.35 -7.33
CA VAL A 91 -9.55 -3.08 -8.05
C VAL A 91 -8.25 -2.26 -8.00
N ILE A 92 -7.65 -2.07 -6.82
CA ILE A 92 -6.41 -1.28 -6.64
C ILE A 92 -5.25 -1.89 -7.45
N VAL A 93 -5.11 -3.22 -7.43
CA VAL A 93 -4.08 -3.91 -8.24
C VAL A 93 -4.31 -3.66 -9.74
N ALA A 94 -5.55 -3.78 -10.21
CA ALA A 94 -5.89 -3.53 -11.61
C ALA A 94 -5.71 -2.06 -12.00
N THR A 95 -6.01 -1.10 -11.12
CA THR A 95 -5.70 0.32 -11.33
C THR A 95 -4.22 0.53 -11.63
N GLY A 96 -3.35 0.00 -10.77
CA GLY A 96 -1.90 0.15 -10.92
C GLY A 96 -1.37 -0.34 -12.27
N PHE A 97 -1.85 -1.50 -12.74
CA PHE A 97 -1.39 -2.07 -14.01
C PHE A 97 -2.08 -1.51 -15.25
N ILE A 98 -3.39 -1.31 -15.21
CA ILE A 98 -4.19 -1.05 -16.42
C ILE A 98 -4.51 0.42 -16.58
N HIS A 99 -4.80 1.12 -15.48
CA HIS A 99 -5.23 2.53 -15.55
C HIS A 99 -4.12 3.53 -15.28
N LEU A 100 -2.95 3.04 -14.86
CA LEU A 100 -1.78 3.86 -14.57
C LEU A 100 -0.59 3.48 -15.45
N LEU A 101 -0.14 2.23 -15.39
CA LEU A 101 1.07 1.82 -16.11
C LEU A 101 0.90 1.82 -17.62
N GLU A 102 -0.26 1.43 -18.13
CA GLU A 102 -0.52 1.42 -19.58
C GLU A 102 -0.64 2.84 -20.18
N PRO A 103 -1.46 3.77 -19.64
CA PRO A 103 -1.48 5.15 -20.13
C PRO A 103 -0.13 5.86 -19.99
N ALA A 104 0.65 5.51 -18.96
CA ALA A 104 2.02 6.00 -18.81
C ALA A 104 2.93 5.51 -19.94
N SER A 105 2.79 4.24 -20.33
CA SER A 105 3.52 3.64 -21.46
C SER A 105 3.13 4.31 -22.77
N ASP A 106 1.85 4.60 -22.98
CA ASP A 106 1.38 5.25 -24.19
C ASP A 106 1.88 6.70 -24.27
N SER A 107 1.84 7.44 -23.16
CA SER A 107 2.30 8.83 -23.10
C SER A 107 3.81 8.97 -23.31
N LEU A 108 4.63 8.11 -22.67
CA LEU A 108 6.09 8.15 -22.82
C LEU A 108 6.58 7.46 -24.09
N GLY A 109 5.77 6.57 -24.68
CA GLY A 109 6.05 5.87 -25.93
C GLY A 109 5.60 6.64 -27.17
N ASP A 110 5.00 7.82 -27.01
CA ASP A 110 4.46 8.60 -28.13
C ASP A 110 5.57 8.93 -29.16
N PRO A 111 5.36 8.65 -30.46
CA PRO A 111 6.34 8.91 -31.51
C PRO A 111 6.84 10.36 -31.56
N CYS A 112 6.04 11.32 -31.10
CA CYS A 112 6.43 12.72 -31.06
C CYS A 112 7.60 12.99 -30.10
N LEU A 113 7.70 12.29 -28.98
CA LEU A 113 8.75 12.56 -28.00
C LEU A 113 10.14 12.31 -28.59
N GLY A 114 10.25 11.27 -29.43
CA GLY A 114 11.46 10.87 -30.12
C GLY A 114 12.65 10.62 -29.20
N GLY A 115 13.81 10.34 -29.80
CA GLY A 115 15.09 10.22 -29.10
C GLY A 115 15.06 9.19 -27.96
N THR A 116 15.54 9.57 -26.78
CA THR A 116 15.72 8.69 -25.63
C THR A 116 14.42 8.02 -25.16
N PHE A 117 13.26 8.66 -25.36
CA PHE A 117 11.97 8.10 -24.96
C PHE A 117 11.53 6.93 -25.84
N ALA A 118 11.92 6.93 -27.13
CA ALA A 118 11.60 5.87 -28.07
C ALA A 118 12.52 4.63 -27.94
N GLU A 119 13.69 4.78 -27.31
CA GLU A 119 14.71 3.72 -27.23
C GLU A 119 14.49 2.75 -26.05
N TYR A 120 13.81 3.19 -24.99
CA TYR A 120 13.64 2.42 -23.77
C TYR A 120 12.23 2.58 -23.19
N PRO A 121 11.59 1.52 -22.66
CA PRO A 121 10.27 1.58 -22.04
C PRO A 121 10.31 2.30 -20.68
N TRP A 122 10.44 3.64 -20.70
CA TRP A 122 10.63 4.46 -19.51
C TRP A 122 9.51 4.35 -18.49
N ALA A 123 8.25 4.16 -18.91
CA ALA A 123 7.13 3.98 -18.00
C ALA A 123 7.35 2.78 -17.05
N PHE A 124 7.75 1.63 -17.61
CA PHE A 124 8.05 0.43 -16.83
C PHE A 124 9.29 0.62 -15.96
N GLY A 125 10.32 1.32 -16.46
CA GLY A 125 11.52 1.65 -15.70
C GLY A 125 11.22 2.53 -14.48
N ILE A 126 10.47 3.62 -14.66
CA ILE A 126 10.07 4.54 -13.59
C ILE A 126 9.15 3.83 -12.59
N CYS A 127 8.21 3.02 -13.05
CA CYS A 127 7.38 2.18 -12.20
C CYS A 127 8.22 1.26 -11.31
N LEU A 128 9.23 0.59 -11.89
CA LEU A 128 10.14 -0.29 -11.15
C LEU A 128 10.97 0.48 -10.13
N MET A 129 11.49 1.66 -10.50
CA MET A 129 12.24 2.53 -9.59
C MET A 129 11.37 2.98 -8.40
N SER A 130 10.13 3.38 -8.66
CA SER A 130 9.15 3.78 -7.63
C SER A 130 8.86 2.64 -6.67
N LEU A 131 8.64 1.42 -7.19
CA LEU A 131 8.43 0.21 -6.39
C LEU A 131 9.63 -0.08 -5.47
N PHE A 132 10.86 -0.06 -6.00
CA PHE A 132 12.06 -0.28 -5.18
C PHE A 132 12.27 0.82 -4.15
N ALA A 133 11.99 2.08 -4.50
CA ALA A 133 12.10 3.21 -3.58
C ALA A 133 11.13 3.08 -2.40
N LEU A 134 9.89 2.65 -2.65
CA LEU A 134 8.92 2.36 -1.59
C LEU A 134 9.33 1.19 -0.71
N PHE A 135 9.73 0.07 -1.33
CA PHE A 135 10.22 -1.09 -0.58
C PHE A 135 11.40 -0.72 0.33
N PHE A 136 12.36 0.05 -0.20
CA PHE A 136 13.52 0.51 0.56
C PHE A 136 13.12 1.45 1.69
N THR A 137 12.19 2.37 1.44
CA THR A 137 11.65 3.28 2.46
C THR A 137 10.93 2.52 3.56
N GLU A 138 10.18 1.48 3.23
CA GLU A 138 9.53 0.60 4.22
C GLU A 138 10.58 -0.17 5.04
N CYS A 139 11.63 -0.71 4.41
CA CYS A 139 12.73 -1.37 5.11
C CYS A 139 13.44 -0.43 6.08
N ILE A 140 13.77 0.79 5.65
CA ILE A 140 14.34 1.85 6.49
C ILE A 140 13.41 2.17 7.66
N THR A 141 12.13 2.39 7.38
CA THR A 141 11.13 2.73 8.40
C THR A 141 11.06 1.65 9.48
N ARG A 142 11.07 0.37 9.09
CA ARG A 142 11.09 -0.76 10.02
C ARG A 142 12.41 -0.84 10.79
N TYR A 143 13.55 -0.68 10.12
CA TYR A 143 14.86 -0.71 10.76
C TYR A 143 15.00 0.38 11.84
N TYR A 144 14.66 1.63 11.53
CA TYR A 144 14.76 2.73 12.50
C TYR A 144 13.69 2.64 13.59
N THR A 145 12.49 2.16 13.26
CA THR A 145 11.46 1.92 14.28
C THR A 145 11.94 0.87 15.28
N ASN A 146 12.54 -0.23 14.83
CA ASN A 146 13.11 -1.25 15.71
C ASN A 146 14.32 -0.76 16.51
N LYS A 147 15.18 0.08 15.92
CA LYS A 147 16.37 0.61 16.61
C LYS A 147 16.05 1.67 17.66
N SER A 148 15.07 2.56 17.43
CA SER A 148 14.67 3.56 18.43
C SER A 148 14.15 2.91 19.71
N TYR A 149 13.47 1.77 19.64
CA TYR A 149 13.03 1.03 20.84
C TYR A 149 14.14 0.18 21.48
N GLY A 150 15.19 -0.17 20.73
CA GLY A 150 16.37 -0.86 21.26
C GLY A 150 17.35 0.04 22.04
N PHE A 151 17.34 1.35 21.81
CA PHE A 151 18.29 2.29 22.43
C PHE A 151 17.75 2.99 23.69
N GLU A 152 16.43 3.09 23.85
CA GLU A 152 15.81 3.74 25.02
C GLU A 152 15.86 2.89 26.31
N ASN A 153 16.31 1.63 26.21
CA ASN A 153 16.44 0.70 27.34
C ASN A 153 17.86 0.62 27.96
N HIS A 154 18.82 1.46 27.54
CA HIS A 154 20.21 1.40 28.05
C HIS A 154 20.77 2.71 28.61
N VAL A 155 19.94 3.66 29.04
CA VAL A 155 20.46 4.88 29.68
C VAL A 155 19.76 5.10 31.03
N HIS A 156 20.60 5.13 32.08
CA HIS A 156 20.35 5.47 33.49
C HIS A 156 20.27 4.32 34.51
N SER A 157 21.40 3.62 34.69
CA SER A 157 21.82 3.17 36.03
C SER A 157 23.16 3.82 36.40
N HIS A 158 23.12 5.02 36.98
CA HIS A 158 24.24 5.56 37.75
C HIS A 158 23.97 5.33 39.23
N PHE A 159 24.81 4.52 39.88
CA PHE A 159 25.09 4.65 41.32
C PHE A 159 26.60 4.80 41.51
N PRO A 160 27.06 5.62 42.48
CA PRO A 160 28.42 6.13 42.52
C PRO A 160 29.36 5.27 43.38
N GLY A 161 30.54 5.02 42.83
CA GLY A 161 31.84 5.08 43.51
C GLY A 161 32.13 4.17 44.71
N SER A 162 32.99 3.18 44.48
CA SER A 162 34.21 2.99 45.30
C SER A 162 35.29 2.28 44.48
N ARG A 163 36.52 2.58 44.84
CA ARG A 163 37.80 2.52 44.12
C ARG A 163 38.58 1.25 44.50
N GLU A 164 39.44 0.78 43.59
CA GLU A 164 40.64 -0.11 43.71
C GLU A 164 40.68 -1.06 42.50
N GLU A 165 41.53 -0.80 41.49
CA GLU A 165 42.94 -1.19 41.32
C GLU A 165 43.06 -2.40 40.37
N ASP A 166 43.73 -2.15 39.24
CA ASP A 166 44.58 -2.99 38.38
C ASP A 166 44.23 -4.47 38.15
N GLU A 167 44.02 -4.85 36.88
CA GLU A 167 45.00 -5.61 36.08
C GLU A 167 44.41 -5.98 34.70
N GLU A 168 45.24 -5.79 33.69
CA GLU A 168 45.06 -6.18 32.29
C GLU A 168 45.12 -7.72 32.19
N GLU A 169 44.28 -8.35 31.35
CA GLU A 169 44.78 -9.39 30.45
C GLU A 169 43.77 -9.77 29.35
N GLU A 170 44.37 -10.08 28.20
CA GLU A 170 43.80 -10.26 26.87
C GLU A 170 43.64 -11.76 26.54
N CYS A 171 42.91 -12.02 25.44
CA CYS A 171 42.93 -13.21 24.58
C CYS A 171 41.95 -14.39 24.82
N ASP A 172 40.96 -14.47 23.93
CA ASP A 172 40.83 -15.51 22.88
C ASP A 172 40.98 -16.99 23.28
N ASN A 173 39.90 -17.77 23.26
CA ASN A 173 39.67 -18.70 22.14
C ASN A 173 38.28 -19.36 22.13
N THR A 174 37.95 -19.76 20.91
CA THR A 174 36.82 -20.55 20.45
C THR A 174 36.89 -21.97 20.98
N ASP A 175 35.78 -22.56 21.45
CA ASP A 175 35.71 -24.01 21.67
C ASP A 175 34.48 -24.71 21.09
N LYS A 176 34.82 -25.81 20.42
CA LYS A 176 34.03 -26.76 19.62
C LYS A 176 33.13 -27.66 20.48
N TYR A 177 32.03 -28.11 19.87
CA TYR A 177 31.30 -29.32 20.27
C TYR A 177 31.49 -30.45 19.23
N LYS A 178 31.94 -31.62 19.70
CA LYS A 178 31.75 -33.02 19.21
C LYS A 178 32.64 -33.92 20.08
N GLU A 179 32.32 -35.11 20.60
CA GLU A 179 31.37 -36.22 20.39
C GLU A 179 31.18 -36.93 21.77
N MET A 180 30.00 -37.37 22.20
CA MET A 180 29.27 -38.64 21.96
C MET A 180 29.73 -39.87 22.80
N LEU A 181 28.74 -40.49 23.47
CA LEU A 181 28.67 -41.85 24.10
C LEU A 181 29.36 -41.95 25.50
N ASP A 182 28.78 -42.52 26.58
CA ASP A 182 28.09 -43.82 26.74
C ASP A 182 27.36 -43.97 28.11
N GLU A 183 26.51 -45.00 28.17
CA GLU A 183 26.04 -45.83 29.32
C GLU A 183 25.01 -45.35 30.37
N GLU A 184 23.99 -46.20 30.49
CA GLU A 184 22.83 -46.22 31.38
C GLU A 184 23.07 -47.30 32.46
N ASN A 185 22.90 -46.99 33.76
CA ASN A 185 22.78 -48.03 34.81
C ASN A 185 22.12 -47.53 36.13
N ILE A 186 20.85 -47.95 36.34
CA ILE A 186 20.20 -48.58 37.52
C ILE A 186 20.45 -48.08 38.98
N GLY A 187 19.32 -47.88 39.72
CA GLY A 187 19.14 -48.09 41.19
C GLY A 187 18.61 -46.87 41.98
N MET A 188 17.35 -46.73 42.42
CA MET A 188 16.51 -47.40 43.45
C MET A 188 16.67 -46.88 44.91
N GLU A 189 15.52 -46.62 45.56
CA GLU A 189 15.19 -46.39 47.00
C GLU A 189 15.29 -44.96 47.61
N THR A 190 14.17 -44.26 47.92
CA THR A 190 13.30 -44.23 49.14
C THR A 190 13.96 -43.85 50.47
N SER A 191 13.47 -42.76 51.12
CA SER A 191 12.94 -42.74 52.51
C SER A 191 12.49 -41.34 52.97
N GLN A 192 11.32 -41.31 53.64
CA GLN A 192 10.72 -40.20 54.38
C GLN A 192 11.31 -40.09 55.80
N GLU A 193 11.33 -38.90 56.41
CA GLU A 193 10.96 -38.73 57.84
C GLU A 193 10.59 -37.27 58.20
N ASN A 194 9.90 -37.13 59.34
CA ASN A 194 8.92 -36.09 59.72
C ASN A 194 9.31 -35.42 61.08
N ILE A 195 9.05 -34.09 61.25
CA ILE A 195 8.41 -33.42 62.43
C ILE A 195 9.24 -33.25 63.77
N PRO A 196 9.09 -32.23 64.69
CA PRO A 196 8.83 -30.76 64.58
C PRO A 196 9.31 -29.82 65.78
N LEU A 197 8.88 -28.54 65.78
CA LEU A 197 8.52 -27.58 66.88
C LEU A 197 9.53 -26.82 67.81
N GLU A 198 9.33 -25.48 67.79
CA GLU A 198 9.24 -24.44 68.87
C GLU A 198 10.43 -23.86 69.70
N ASP A 199 10.69 -22.57 69.42
CA ASP A 199 10.62 -21.36 70.28
C ASP A 199 11.64 -21.09 71.42
N ARG A 200 12.40 -19.97 71.31
CA ARG A 200 12.47 -18.84 72.28
C ARG A 200 13.52 -17.77 71.94
N ASN A 201 13.07 -16.51 71.98
CA ASN A 201 13.79 -15.23 71.85
C ASN A 201 14.44 -14.80 73.20
N PRO A 202 15.37 -13.81 73.30
CA PRO A 202 14.95 -12.39 73.41
C PRO A 202 15.93 -11.26 72.96
N SER A 203 15.34 -10.20 72.38
CA SER A 203 15.53 -8.75 72.65
C SER A 203 16.84 -7.99 72.32
N MET A 204 16.75 -6.98 71.41
CA MET A 204 16.96 -5.51 71.63
C MET A 204 17.02 -4.71 70.28
N PRO A 205 16.81 -3.37 70.25
CA PRO A 205 15.79 -2.72 69.40
C PRO A 205 16.36 -1.68 68.40
N GLY A 206 15.62 -1.38 67.32
CA GLY A 206 16.07 -0.35 66.37
C GLY A 206 15.04 0.16 65.36
N LYS A 207 14.30 1.20 65.76
CA LYS A 207 13.82 2.34 64.96
C LYS A 207 13.05 2.12 63.64
N ASN A 208 11.74 2.32 63.77
CA ASN A 208 10.78 2.87 62.82
C ASN A 208 11.37 3.64 61.63
N HIS A 209 11.21 3.13 60.41
CA HIS A 209 11.10 3.93 59.20
C HIS A 209 10.02 3.33 58.28
N TYR A 210 8.76 3.55 58.65
CA TYR A 210 7.67 3.62 57.67
C TYR A 210 7.64 5.05 57.12
N SER A 211 8.39 5.28 56.05
CA SER A 211 8.23 6.45 55.18
C SER A 211 7.79 5.92 53.82
N HIS A 212 6.50 6.02 53.56
CA HIS A 212 5.94 5.83 52.24
C HIS A 212 6.47 6.94 51.32
N ASP A 213 7.42 6.62 50.46
CA ASP A 213 7.62 7.43 49.26
C ASP A 213 6.61 6.93 48.21
N LYS A 214 5.44 7.56 48.20
CA LYS A 214 4.45 7.43 47.13
C LYS A 214 4.96 8.24 45.94
N THR A 215 5.94 7.70 45.23
CA THR A 215 6.17 8.10 43.84
C THR A 215 5.45 7.07 42.98
N HIS A 216 4.23 7.42 42.57
CA HIS A 216 3.52 6.68 41.54
C HIS A 216 4.36 6.73 40.27
N GLN A 217 5.18 5.70 40.03
CA GLN A 217 5.58 5.37 38.67
C GLN A 217 4.32 4.89 37.97
N ASP A 218 3.82 5.74 37.08
CA ASP A 218 2.74 5.41 36.17
C ASP A 218 3.12 4.14 35.39
N PRO A 219 2.34 3.04 35.45
CA PRO A 219 2.60 1.82 34.68
C PRO A 219 2.56 2.05 33.16
N SER A 220 2.20 3.26 32.69
CA SER A 220 2.17 3.60 31.28
C SER A 220 3.56 3.75 30.61
N ILE A 221 4.66 3.78 31.38
CA ILE A 221 6.01 4.04 30.84
C ILE A 221 6.81 2.75 30.53
N VAL A 222 6.40 1.57 31.04
CA VAL A 222 7.00 0.29 30.63
C VAL A 222 6.03 -0.43 29.71
N GLY A 223 6.08 -0.10 28.42
CA GLY A 223 5.37 -0.86 27.40
C GLY A 223 5.85 -2.31 27.43
N THR A 224 4.94 -3.26 27.59
CA THR A 224 5.29 -4.68 27.38
C THR A 224 5.73 -4.88 25.92
N PRO A 225 6.60 -5.85 25.59
CA PRO A 225 6.97 -6.15 24.20
C PRO A 225 5.75 -6.38 23.29
N ALA A 226 4.66 -6.89 23.85
CA ALA A 226 3.37 -7.05 23.17
C ALA A 226 2.66 -5.71 22.84
N GLN A 227 2.82 -4.70 23.70
CA GLN A 227 2.26 -3.36 23.49
C GLN A 227 3.08 -2.54 22.49
N GLU A 228 4.41 -2.72 22.47
CA GLU A 228 5.30 -2.08 21.50
C GLU A 228 5.12 -2.64 20.09
N THR A 229 5.04 -3.98 19.95
CA THR A 229 4.72 -4.64 18.67
C THR A 229 3.34 -4.25 18.14
N ALA A 230 2.33 -4.09 19.01
CA ALA A 230 1.02 -3.58 18.61
C ALA A 230 1.07 -2.12 18.13
N LYS A 231 1.88 -1.27 18.76
CA LYS A 231 2.07 0.14 18.38
C LYS A 231 2.83 0.26 17.06
N GLU A 232 3.82 -0.58 16.82
CA GLU A 232 4.55 -0.68 15.55
C GLU A 232 3.62 -1.13 14.41
N SER A 233 2.85 -2.21 14.62
CA SER A 233 1.87 -2.70 13.65
C SER A 233 0.85 -1.63 13.27
N TYR A 234 0.34 -0.87 14.25
CA TYR A 234 -0.55 0.26 14.00
C TYR A 234 0.09 1.38 13.16
N ARG A 235 1.35 1.75 13.44
CA ARG A 235 2.07 2.77 12.67
C ARG A 235 2.32 2.33 11.24
N ASN A 236 2.72 1.08 11.04
CA ASN A 236 2.96 0.52 9.71
C ASN A 236 1.65 0.49 8.89
N GLN A 237 0.54 0.10 9.51
CA GLN A 237 -0.78 0.13 8.86
C GLN A 237 -1.20 1.56 8.46
N LEU A 238 -0.93 2.56 9.32
CA LEU A 238 -1.20 3.96 8.98
C LEU A 238 -0.36 4.45 7.81
N VAL A 239 0.94 4.15 7.80
CA VAL A 239 1.85 4.55 6.72
C VAL A 239 1.40 3.94 5.39
N SER A 240 1.07 2.64 5.38
CA SER A 240 0.52 1.96 4.19
C SER A 240 -0.75 2.65 3.66
N VAL A 241 -1.72 2.96 4.53
CA VAL A 241 -2.95 3.66 4.12
C VAL A 241 -2.67 5.06 3.56
N PHE A 242 -1.75 5.81 4.16
CA PHE A 242 -1.37 7.13 3.64
C PHE A 242 -0.63 7.06 2.30
N ILE A 243 0.24 6.06 2.11
CA ILE A 243 0.94 5.83 0.83
C ILE A 243 -0.07 5.45 -0.26
N LEU A 244 -0.98 4.53 0.05
CA LEU A 244 -2.08 4.15 -0.85
C LEU A 244 -2.90 5.36 -1.26
N GLU A 245 -3.33 6.15 -0.27
CA GLU A 245 -4.16 7.33 -0.51
C GLU A 245 -3.42 8.40 -1.31
N PHE A 246 -2.14 8.62 -1.04
CA PHE A 246 -1.32 9.53 -1.84
C PHE A 246 -1.30 9.08 -3.31
N GLY A 247 -1.05 7.79 -3.59
CA GLY A 247 -1.05 7.26 -4.95
C GLY A 247 -2.41 7.43 -5.65
N ILE A 248 -3.50 7.06 -4.97
CA ILE A 248 -4.87 7.16 -5.53
C ILE A 248 -5.26 8.62 -5.77
N ILE A 249 -5.02 9.52 -4.81
CA ILE A 249 -5.30 10.96 -4.96
C ILE A 249 -4.52 11.51 -6.15
N PHE A 250 -3.25 11.16 -6.25
CA PHE A 250 -2.40 11.68 -7.30
C PHE A 250 -2.87 11.26 -8.71
N HIS A 251 -3.21 9.98 -8.89
CA HIS A 251 -3.83 9.50 -10.14
C HIS A 251 -5.18 10.18 -10.42
N SER A 252 -6.01 10.36 -9.40
CA SER A 252 -7.33 10.97 -9.51
C SER A 252 -7.28 12.41 -10.06
N VAL A 253 -6.17 13.13 -9.86
CA VAL A 253 -5.96 14.47 -10.45
C VAL A 253 -5.83 14.38 -11.97
N PHE A 254 -4.98 13.49 -12.48
CA PHE A 254 -4.76 13.35 -13.92
C PHE A 254 -6.00 12.78 -14.62
N ILE A 255 -6.67 11.81 -14.01
CA ILE A 255 -7.96 11.29 -14.53
C ILE A 255 -9.00 12.40 -14.65
N GLY A 256 -9.14 13.26 -13.62
CA GLY A 256 -10.07 14.39 -13.66
C GLY A 256 -9.73 15.43 -14.73
N LEU A 257 -8.43 15.73 -14.90
CA LEU A 257 -7.96 16.62 -15.96
C LEU A 257 -8.23 16.03 -17.36
N SER A 258 -7.89 14.76 -17.58
CA SER A 258 -8.11 14.04 -18.83
C SER A 258 -9.59 14.01 -19.22
N LEU A 259 -10.49 13.70 -18.29
CA LEU A 259 -11.93 13.76 -18.54
C LEU A 259 -12.41 15.17 -18.89
N ALA A 260 -11.77 16.21 -18.35
CA ALA A 260 -12.14 17.59 -18.67
C ALA A 260 -11.66 18.04 -20.06
N VAL A 261 -10.52 17.53 -20.54
CA VAL A 261 -9.92 17.97 -21.82
C VAL A 261 -10.13 17.02 -22.99
N THR A 262 -10.56 15.77 -22.75
CA THR A 262 -10.84 14.77 -23.80
C THR A 262 -11.83 15.27 -24.85
N ALA A 263 -11.71 14.73 -26.07
CA ALA A 263 -12.62 15.02 -27.16
C ALA A 263 -14.07 14.59 -26.84
N ASN A 264 -15.05 15.24 -27.47
CA ASN A 264 -16.46 15.05 -27.15
C ASN A 264 -17.06 13.70 -27.57
N ASN A 265 -16.53 13.12 -28.65
CA ASN A 265 -16.89 11.80 -29.14
C ASN A 265 -16.54 10.71 -28.11
N GLU A 266 -15.47 10.89 -27.36
CA GLU A 266 -14.97 9.96 -26.33
C GLU A 266 -15.53 10.27 -24.94
N PHE A 267 -15.85 11.55 -24.67
CA PHE A 267 -16.33 12.01 -23.37
C PHE A 267 -17.46 11.16 -22.78
N ASN A 268 -18.50 10.81 -23.56
CA ASN A 268 -19.64 10.09 -23.00
C ASN A 268 -19.24 8.70 -22.49
N THR A 269 -18.36 8.00 -23.20
CA THR A 269 -17.88 6.67 -22.82
C THR A 269 -16.97 6.77 -21.61
N LEU A 270 -15.95 7.63 -21.69
CA LEU A 270 -15.00 7.90 -20.60
C LEU A 270 -15.71 8.34 -19.32
N PHE A 271 -16.72 9.21 -19.44
CA PHE A 271 -17.51 9.66 -18.31
C PHE A 271 -18.22 8.50 -17.60
N ILE A 272 -18.93 7.64 -18.33
CA ILE A 272 -19.65 6.51 -17.74
C ILE A 272 -18.66 5.53 -17.08
N VAL A 273 -17.56 5.23 -17.77
CA VAL A 273 -16.51 4.35 -17.25
C VAL A 273 -15.91 4.92 -15.96
N LEU A 274 -15.60 6.22 -15.92
CA LEU A 274 -15.02 6.88 -14.77
C LEU A 274 -15.96 6.96 -13.56
N VAL A 275 -17.27 7.04 -13.76
CA VAL A 275 -18.25 6.97 -12.66
C VAL A 275 -18.13 5.63 -11.91
N PHE A 276 -17.99 4.53 -12.64
CA PHE A 276 -17.82 3.19 -12.04
C PHE A 276 -16.41 2.98 -11.50
N HIS A 277 -15.38 3.40 -12.24
CA HIS A 277 -13.98 3.35 -11.82
C HIS A 277 -13.80 4.02 -10.45
N GLN A 278 -14.23 5.29 -10.33
CA GLN A 278 -14.09 6.06 -9.10
C GLN A 278 -14.91 5.48 -7.93
N MET A 279 -16.06 4.88 -8.22
CA MET A 279 -16.86 4.20 -7.20
C MET A 279 -16.13 2.96 -6.65
N PHE A 280 -15.58 2.13 -7.53
CA PHE A 280 -14.91 0.89 -7.15
C PHE A 280 -13.58 1.15 -6.44
N GLU A 281 -12.80 2.13 -6.90
CA GLU A 281 -11.61 2.57 -6.19
C GLU A 281 -11.95 3.15 -4.81
N GLY A 282 -13.01 3.97 -4.74
CA GLY A 282 -13.52 4.49 -3.49
C GLY A 282 -13.91 3.39 -2.52
N LEU A 283 -14.58 2.34 -2.99
CA LEU A 283 -14.93 1.18 -2.18
C LEU A 283 -13.68 0.49 -1.60
N GLY A 284 -12.65 0.30 -2.42
CA GLY A 284 -11.39 -0.30 -1.98
C GLY A 284 -10.69 0.56 -0.94
N LEU A 285 -10.48 1.84 -1.21
CA LEU A 285 -9.89 2.80 -0.27
C LEU A 285 -10.69 2.88 1.03
N GLY A 286 -12.01 3.01 0.94
CA GLY A 286 -12.92 3.07 2.09
C GLY A 286 -12.83 1.82 2.96
N ALA A 287 -12.77 0.63 2.35
CA ALA A 287 -12.58 -0.63 3.07
C ALA A 287 -11.23 -0.67 3.81
N ARG A 288 -10.15 -0.18 3.19
CA ARG A 288 -8.83 -0.07 3.85
C ARG A 288 -8.87 0.87 5.05
N ILE A 289 -9.43 2.05 4.87
CA ILE A 289 -9.57 3.06 5.93
C ILE A 289 -10.42 2.53 7.10
N ALA A 290 -11.46 1.74 6.79
CA ALA A 290 -12.35 1.13 7.79
C ALA A 290 -11.68 0.02 8.62
N GLU A 291 -10.61 -0.62 8.12
CA GLU A 291 -9.86 -1.64 8.87
C GLU A 291 -8.90 -1.06 9.91
N VAL A 292 -8.53 0.21 9.78
CA VAL A 292 -7.62 0.87 10.71
C VAL A 292 -8.34 1.15 12.03
N LYS A 293 -7.74 0.74 13.15
CA LYS A 293 -8.22 1.05 14.50
C LYS A 293 -7.79 2.45 14.92
N TRP A 294 -8.57 3.46 14.53
CA TRP A 294 -8.30 4.86 14.85
C TRP A 294 -8.34 5.14 16.35
N ASN A 295 -7.30 5.77 16.89
CA ASN A 295 -7.30 6.28 18.27
C ASN A 295 -8.38 7.37 18.45
N GLU A 296 -8.93 7.52 19.66
CA GLU A 296 -9.99 8.48 20.01
C GLU A 296 -9.67 9.92 19.58
N SER A 297 -8.40 10.34 19.74
CA SER A 297 -7.92 11.67 19.34
C SER A 297 -7.90 11.88 17.82
N LYS A 298 -7.92 10.80 17.02
CA LYS A 298 -7.85 10.82 15.55
C LYS A 298 -9.11 10.26 14.88
N LYS A 299 -10.23 10.21 15.59
CA LYS A 299 -11.50 9.66 15.08
C LYS A 299 -12.01 10.34 13.81
N PHE A 300 -11.61 11.59 13.53
CA PHE A 300 -12.00 12.34 12.34
C PHE A 300 -11.13 12.06 11.12
N THR A 301 -9.89 11.57 11.30
CA THR A 301 -8.96 11.28 10.20
C THR A 301 -9.58 10.49 9.05
N PRO A 302 -10.26 9.34 9.25
CA PRO A 302 -10.81 8.58 8.11
C PRO A 302 -11.86 9.34 7.29
N TRP A 303 -12.59 10.27 7.90
CA TRP A 303 -13.56 11.11 7.20
C TRP A 303 -12.89 12.17 6.33
N VAL A 304 -11.75 12.68 6.80
CA VAL A 304 -10.89 13.58 6.03
C VAL A 304 -10.30 12.84 4.84
N LEU A 305 -9.79 11.62 5.05
CA LEU A 305 -9.17 10.83 3.98
C LEU A 305 -10.18 10.47 2.87
N ALA A 306 -11.35 9.97 3.27
CA ALA A 306 -12.44 9.71 2.32
C ALA A 306 -12.94 10.99 1.60
N GLY A 307 -12.91 12.14 2.30
CA GLY A 307 -13.29 13.43 1.74
C GLY A 307 -12.26 13.98 0.77
N ALA A 308 -10.97 13.79 1.05
CA ALA A 308 -9.88 14.14 0.15
C ALA A 308 -10.02 13.37 -1.17
N PHE A 309 -10.20 12.05 -1.11
CA PHE A 309 -10.48 11.24 -2.31
C PHE A 309 -11.74 11.72 -3.06
N MET A 310 -12.85 11.95 -2.35
CA MET A 310 -14.13 12.37 -2.97
C MET A 310 -14.00 13.69 -3.73
N LEU A 311 -13.26 14.66 -3.19
CA LEU A 311 -13.16 16.02 -3.74
C LEU A 311 -12.09 16.17 -4.81
N THR A 312 -11.05 15.34 -4.82
CA THR A 312 -9.91 15.46 -5.75
C THR A 312 -10.34 15.44 -7.22
N THR A 313 -11.06 14.41 -7.67
CA THR A 313 -11.47 14.30 -9.09
C THR A 313 -12.40 15.43 -9.53
N PRO A 314 -13.46 15.79 -8.76
CA PRO A 314 -14.29 16.96 -9.08
C PRO A 314 -13.51 18.28 -9.19
N ILE A 315 -12.55 18.52 -8.28
CA ILE A 315 -11.70 19.71 -8.32
C ILE A 315 -10.80 19.67 -9.57
N ALA A 316 -10.21 18.51 -9.88
CA ALA A 316 -9.37 18.34 -11.06
C ALA A 316 -10.16 18.54 -12.37
N ILE A 317 -11.41 18.06 -12.45
CA ILE A 317 -12.30 18.33 -13.59
C ILE A 317 -12.58 19.84 -13.70
N ALA A 318 -12.90 20.51 -12.59
CA ALA A 318 -13.15 21.95 -12.60
C ALA A 318 -11.94 22.76 -13.07
N ILE A 319 -10.74 22.41 -12.58
CA ILE A 319 -9.48 22.99 -13.06
C ILE A 319 -9.29 22.70 -14.55
N GLY A 320 -9.52 21.45 -14.97
CA GLY A 320 -9.41 21.01 -16.35
C GLY A 320 -10.31 21.78 -17.30
N ILE A 321 -11.56 22.05 -16.92
CA ILE A 321 -12.49 22.91 -17.68
C ILE A 321 -11.90 24.32 -17.80
N GLY A 322 -11.35 24.87 -16.70
CA GLY A 322 -10.76 26.21 -16.69
C GLY A 322 -9.55 26.36 -17.61
N VAL A 323 -8.72 25.32 -17.74
CA VAL A 323 -7.52 25.33 -18.60
C VAL A 323 -7.76 24.75 -20.00
N ARG A 324 -8.96 24.20 -20.27
CA ARG A 324 -9.31 23.45 -21.50
C ARG A 324 -9.05 24.21 -22.80
N HIS A 325 -9.21 25.53 -22.78
CA HIS A 325 -8.99 26.38 -23.96
C HIS A 325 -7.52 26.53 -24.36
N SER A 326 -6.60 26.25 -23.45
CA SER A 326 -5.15 26.46 -23.62
C SER A 326 -4.32 25.19 -23.44
N TYR A 327 -4.88 24.17 -22.78
CA TYR A 327 -4.18 22.93 -22.49
C TYR A 327 -4.29 21.97 -23.68
N ALA A 328 -3.15 21.66 -24.28
CA ALA A 328 -3.01 20.67 -25.34
C ALA A 328 -2.53 19.33 -24.72
N PRO A 329 -3.40 18.31 -24.58
CA PRO A 329 -3.02 17.04 -23.98
C PRO A 329 -1.94 16.29 -24.79
N GLY A 330 -1.88 16.49 -26.10
CA GLY A 330 -0.86 15.91 -26.99
C GLY A 330 0.47 16.67 -26.99
N SER A 331 0.62 17.75 -26.21
CA SER A 331 1.87 18.51 -26.19
C SER A 331 3.00 17.71 -25.53
N ARG A 332 4.24 17.95 -25.98
CA ARG A 332 5.44 17.27 -25.45
C ARG A 332 5.52 17.33 -23.92
N THR A 333 5.21 18.48 -23.33
CA THR A 333 5.26 18.67 -21.88
C THR A 333 4.15 17.90 -21.16
N ALA A 334 2.94 17.87 -21.73
CA ALA A 334 1.82 17.11 -21.16
C ALA A 334 2.11 15.60 -21.18
N LEU A 335 2.58 15.07 -22.32
CA LEU A 335 2.93 13.66 -22.47
C LEU A 335 4.03 13.22 -21.49
N ILE A 336 5.12 13.99 -21.37
CA ILE A 336 6.20 13.68 -20.43
C ILE A 336 5.70 13.75 -18.98
N ALA A 337 4.93 14.80 -18.63
CA ALA A 337 4.43 14.97 -17.28
C ALA A 337 3.47 13.84 -16.89
N ASN A 338 2.42 13.61 -17.66
CA ASN A 338 1.42 12.56 -17.42
C ASN A 338 2.11 11.19 -17.36
N GLY A 339 2.95 10.89 -18.34
CA GLY A 339 3.66 9.63 -18.42
C GLY A 339 4.59 9.34 -17.23
N CYS A 340 5.35 10.34 -16.77
CA CYS A 340 6.20 10.17 -15.59
C CYS A 340 5.38 10.01 -14.31
N PHE A 341 4.35 10.84 -14.14
CA PHE A 341 3.53 10.87 -12.93
C PHE A 341 2.64 9.63 -12.80
N ASP A 342 2.05 9.16 -13.89
CA ASP A 342 1.28 7.92 -13.90
C ASP A 342 2.20 6.70 -13.71
N ALA A 343 3.42 6.69 -14.25
CA ALA A 343 4.38 5.61 -13.99
C ALA A 343 4.83 5.56 -12.51
N ILE A 344 5.07 6.71 -11.88
CA ILE A 344 5.40 6.77 -10.45
C ILE A 344 4.23 6.24 -9.62
N SER A 345 3.02 6.72 -9.92
CA SER A 345 1.79 6.31 -9.24
C SER A 345 1.50 4.81 -9.44
N ALA A 346 1.72 4.28 -10.65
CA ALA A 346 1.62 2.85 -10.94
C ALA A 346 2.53 2.04 -10.01
N GLY A 347 3.79 2.44 -9.87
CA GLY A 347 4.73 1.77 -8.97
C GLY A 347 4.26 1.78 -7.51
N VAL A 348 3.65 2.89 -7.06
CA VAL A 348 3.06 3.01 -5.72
C VAL A 348 1.89 2.04 -5.54
N LEU A 349 0.90 2.09 -6.43
CA LEU A 349 -0.30 1.25 -6.31
C LEU A 349 -0.01 -0.23 -6.53
N ILE A 350 0.92 -0.59 -7.42
CA ILE A 350 1.33 -1.98 -7.62
C ILE A 350 2.02 -2.52 -6.37
N TYR A 351 2.95 -1.74 -5.79
CA TYR A 351 3.63 -2.15 -4.55
C TYR A 351 2.62 -2.36 -3.42
N THR A 352 1.80 -1.35 -3.13
CA THR A 352 0.78 -1.44 -2.09
C THR A 352 -0.22 -2.57 -2.38
N GLY A 353 -0.72 -2.68 -3.61
CA GLY A 353 -1.68 -3.70 -4.00
C GLY A 353 -1.17 -5.13 -3.85
N LEU A 354 0.08 -5.40 -4.27
CA LEU A 354 0.65 -6.75 -4.21
C LEU A 354 1.22 -7.09 -2.83
N VAL A 355 1.99 -6.19 -2.22
CA VAL A 355 2.72 -6.45 -0.98
C VAL A 355 1.86 -6.14 0.24
N GLU A 356 1.32 -4.93 0.32
CA GLU A 356 0.60 -4.47 1.51
C GLU A 356 -0.84 -5.01 1.58
N LEU A 357 -1.50 -5.23 0.43
CA LEU A 357 -2.86 -5.76 0.39
C LEU A 357 -2.87 -7.27 0.14
N MET A 358 -2.48 -7.73 -1.04
CA MET A 358 -2.63 -9.15 -1.42
C MET A 358 -1.81 -10.09 -0.53
N ALA A 359 -0.50 -9.85 -0.39
CA ALA A 359 0.35 -10.72 0.43
C ALA A 359 -0.06 -10.69 1.91
N HIS A 360 -0.33 -9.50 2.47
CA HIS A 360 -0.76 -9.38 3.86
C HIS A 360 -2.11 -10.05 4.13
N GLU A 361 -3.07 -9.95 3.21
CA GLU A 361 -4.40 -10.54 3.38
C GLU A 361 -4.40 -12.06 3.21
N PHE A 362 -3.64 -12.61 2.26
CA PHE A 362 -3.66 -14.06 1.96
C PHE A 362 -2.58 -14.86 2.66
N LEU A 363 -1.36 -14.33 2.77
CA LEU A 363 -0.19 -15.08 3.27
C LEU A 363 0.07 -14.83 4.76
N TYR A 364 -0.16 -13.60 5.23
CA TYR A 364 0.17 -13.20 6.60
C TYR A 364 -1.03 -13.09 7.54
N SER A 365 -2.26 -13.22 7.03
CA SER A 365 -3.46 -13.14 7.88
C SER A 365 -3.89 -14.50 8.44
N ASP A 366 -4.35 -14.50 9.68
CA ASP A 366 -4.91 -15.69 10.34
C ASP A 366 -6.36 -16.00 9.90
N ASN A 367 -6.92 -15.21 8.97
CA ASN A 367 -8.34 -15.27 8.58
C ASN A 367 -8.74 -16.60 7.89
N PHE A 368 -7.76 -17.35 7.39
CA PHE A 368 -7.97 -18.58 6.62
C PHE A 368 -7.51 -19.85 7.35
N LYS A 369 -7.26 -19.79 8.66
CA LYS A 369 -6.94 -20.98 9.47
C LYS A 369 -8.22 -21.76 9.83
N GLY A 370 -8.12 -23.09 9.92
CA GLY A 370 -9.21 -24.00 10.32
C GLY A 370 -9.82 -24.82 9.18
N GLU A 371 -10.78 -25.68 9.50
CA GLU A 371 -11.35 -26.69 8.58
C GLU A 371 -12.06 -26.08 7.35
N GLU A 372 -12.67 -24.90 7.50
CA GLU A 372 -13.34 -24.16 6.42
C GLU A 372 -12.45 -23.06 5.80
N GLY A 373 -11.17 -23.01 6.19
CA GLY A 373 -10.22 -21.96 5.79
C GLY A 373 -10.00 -21.90 4.28
N LEU A 374 -9.84 -23.05 3.63
CA LEU A 374 -9.59 -23.15 2.19
C LEU A 374 -10.79 -22.64 1.37
N LYS A 375 -12.03 -22.94 1.78
CA LYS A 375 -13.23 -22.44 1.08
C LYS A 375 -13.33 -20.92 1.17
N LYS A 376 -13.05 -20.35 2.35
CA LYS A 376 -13.03 -18.89 2.55
C LYS A 376 -11.92 -18.23 1.74
N MET A 377 -10.73 -18.83 1.70
CA MET A 377 -9.59 -18.33 0.90
C MET A 377 -9.91 -18.34 -0.59
N LEU A 378 -10.47 -19.43 -1.13
CA LEU A 378 -10.88 -19.51 -2.53
C LEU A 378 -11.97 -18.48 -2.85
N PHE A 379 -12.94 -18.27 -1.96
CA PHE A 379 -13.96 -17.24 -2.14
C PHE A 379 -13.39 -15.81 -2.11
N ALA A 380 -12.44 -15.52 -1.20
CA ALA A 380 -11.70 -14.26 -1.19
C ALA A 380 -10.93 -14.05 -2.50
N PHE A 381 -10.18 -15.07 -2.93
CA PHE A 381 -9.37 -15.01 -4.15
C PHE A 381 -10.23 -14.78 -5.38
N PHE A 382 -11.34 -15.52 -5.51
CA PHE A 382 -12.31 -15.30 -6.59
C PHE A 382 -12.88 -13.88 -6.58
N THR A 383 -13.25 -13.36 -5.40
CA THR A 383 -13.77 -11.99 -5.25
C THR A 383 -12.72 -10.95 -5.66
N MET A 384 -11.46 -11.16 -5.30
CA MET A 384 -10.35 -10.30 -5.69
C MET A 384 -10.13 -10.32 -7.21
N CYS A 385 -10.08 -11.51 -7.83
CA CYS A 385 -10.00 -11.64 -9.28
C CYS A 385 -11.19 -10.98 -9.99
N TRP A 386 -12.37 -11.05 -9.39
CA TRP A 386 -13.57 -10.41 -9.93
C TRP A 386 -13.47 -8.88 -9.89
N GLY A 387 -12.98 -8.30 -8.79
CA GLY A 387 -12.71 -6.87 -8.70
C GLY A 387 -11.67 -6.40 -9.73
N ALA A 388 -10.56 -7.13 -9.84
CA ALA A 388 -9.54 -6.86 -10.85
C ALA A 388 -10.09 -6.99 -12.28
N GLY A 389 -10.91 -8.01 -12.56
CA GLY A 389 -11.50 -8.25 -13.86
C GLY A 389 -12.50 -7.18 -14.28
N ILE A 390 -13.35 -6.69 -13.36
CA ILE A 390 -14.25 -5.56 -13.65
C ILE A 390 -13.44 -4.30 -13.94
N MET A 391 -12.42 -4.02 -13.12
CA MET A 391 -11.60 -2.83 -13.32
C MET A 391 -10.81 -2.88 -14.64
N ALA A 392 -10.31 -4.06 -15.02
CA ALA A 392 -9.68 -4.28 -16.32
C ALA A 392 -10.66 -4.06 -17.50
N LEU A 393 -11.90 -4.54 -17.36
CA LEU A 393 -12.93 -4.37 -18.36
C LEU A 393 -13.36 -2.91 -18.52
N LEU A 394 -13.38 -2.14 -17.42
CA LEU A 394 -13.52 -0.69 -17.49
C LEU A 394 -12.36 -0.05 -18.26
N GLY A 395 -11.11 -0.50 -18.05
CA GLY A 395 -9.94 0.01 -18.78
C GLY A 395 -9.99 -0.25 -20.28
N LYS A 396 -10.57 -1.39 -20.70
CA LYS A 396 -10.78 -1.67 -22.13
C LYS A 396 -11.80 -0.72 -22.80
N TRP A 397 -12.72 -0.17 -22.02
CA TRP A 397 -13.79 0.71 -22.51
C TRP A 397 -13.51 2.19 -22.32
N ALA A 398 -12.60 2.54 -21.42
CA ALA A 398 -11.95 3.83 -21.43
C ALA A 398 -11.14 3.96 -22.72
#